data_AF-W4GA07-F1
#
_entry.id   AF-W4GA07-F1
#
_cell.length_a   1.000
_cell.length_b   1.000
_cell.length_c   1.000
_cell.angle_alpha   90.00
_cell.angle_beta   90.00
_cell.angle_gamma   90.00
#
_symmetry.space_group_name_H-M   'P 1'
#
loop_
_entity.id
_entity.type
_entity.pdbx_description
1 polymer ?
#
loop_
_entity_poly.entity_id
_entity_poly.type
_entity_poly.pdbx_seq_one_letter_code
_entity_poly.pdbx_strand_id
1 'polypeptide(L)'
;MFKFLKKNKGLENAPSEVEMLEHVNEACSHRPVATFDVMCKSETDLRITVERRGPVTSTAYAWMVTKSDQPEVPVGCQVALVNGVTIPDSSSAFFALDCFLGWPNWLTFVLPPYKKGAVLKKSKVGWEKWNDRILEVRGGRLRYWDASEPGRRKGHFEMHNAKMSWANTKDRPYCLALSFADELIVVSLSSELERFEWAVALTAAIQMDTSGLAPSHQDQVRVSADSASQRTTHGGAALLGDRFKSEIPF
;
A
#
# COMPACT_ATOMS: atom_id res chain seq x y z
N MET A 1 -19.73 7.30 3.08
CA MET A 1 -19.52 8.77 3.16
C MET A 1 -19.14 9.11 4.59
N PHE A 2 -17.87 9.44 4.83
CA PHE A 2 -17.32 9.69 6.16
C PHE A 2 -18.04 10.84 6.88
N LYS A 3 -18.36 10.67 8.18
CA LYS A 3 -19.22 11.59 8.94
C LYS A 3 -18.67 13.03 9.02
N PHE A 4 -17.35 13.21 8.95
CA PHE A 4 -16.71 14.53 9.02
C PHE A 4 -16.76 15.32 7.70
N LEU A 5 -17.02 14.67 6.55
CA LEU A 5 -17.19 15.36 5.26
C LEU A 5 -18.57 16.00 5.10
N LYS A 6 -19.53 15.67 5.97
CA LYS A 6 -20.79 16.41 6.05
C LYS A 6 -20.49 17.77 6.67
N LYS A 7 -20.52 18.81 5.83
CA LYS A 7 -20.51 20.25 6.18
C LYS A 7 -21.03 20.48 7.62
N ASN A 8 -20.10 20.69 8.55
CA ASN A 8 -20.40 21.27 9.84
C ASN A 8 -20.81 22.73 9.60
N LYS A 9 -22.11 22.96 9.39
CA LYS A 9 -22.75 24.26 9.62
C LYS A 9 -22.80 24.46 11.14
N GLY A 10 -21.70 24.97 11.69
CA GLY A 10 -21.52 25.21 13.12
C GLY A 10 -20.06 25.06 13.49
N LEU A 11 -19.28 26.13 13.33
CA LEU A 11 -17.92 26.21 13.86
C LEU A 11 -17.99 26.27 15.38
N GLU A 12 -17.54 25.21 16.07
CA GLU A 12 -16.79 25.38 17.33
C GLU A 12 -15.67 24.33 17.50
N ASN A 13 -15.72 23.14 16.88
CA ASN A 13 -14.62 22.16 17.00
C ASN A 13 -14.24 21.55 15.65
N ALA A 14 -13.17 22.06 15.05
CA ALA A 14 -12.45 21.30 14.03
C ALA A 14 -11.82 20.07 14.70
N PRO A 15 -11.83 18.88 14.07
CA PRO A 15 -11.24 17.69 14.66
C PRO A 15 -9.75 17.93 14.95
N SER A 16 -9.31 17.48 16.12
CA SER A 16 -7.92 17.45 16.53
C SER A 16 -7.08 16.56 15.60
N GLU A 17 -5.76 16.72 15.64
CA GLU A 17 -4.85 15.87 14.86
C GLU A 17 -4.99 14.38 15.20
N VAL A 18 -5.29 14.09 16.47
CA VAL A 18 -5.52 12.72 16.97
C VAL A 18 -6.77 12.12 16.35
N GLU A 19 -7.90 12.84 16.40
CA GLU A 19 -9.16 12.39 15.78
C GLU A 19 -9.02 12.21 14.26
N MET A 20 -8.25 13.08 13.60
CA MET A 20 -7.98 12.94 12.17
C MET A 20 -7.15 11.69 11.86
N LEU A 21 -6.16 11.36 12.69
CA LEU A 21 -5.38 10.14 12.55
C LEU A 21 -6.22 8.88 12.80
N GLU A 22 -7.12 8.92 13.78
CA GLU A 22 -8.07 7.83 14.04
C GLU A 22 -8.99 7.58 12.84
N HIS A 23 -9.56 8.63 12.26
CA HIS A 23 -10.38 8.51 11.05
C HIS A 23 -9.58 7.95 9.86
N VAL A 24 -8.31 8.36 9.71
CA VAL A 24 -7.43 7.79 8.68
C VAL A 24 -7.19 6.31 8.93
N ASN A 25 -6.90 5.90 10.17
CA ASN A 25 -6.67 4.49 10.51
C ASN A 25 -7.93 3.63 10.33
N GLU A 26 -9.10 4.14 10.70
CA GLU A 26 -10.39 3.50 10.45
C GLU A 26 -10.63 3.34 8.94
N ALA A 27 -10.46 4.42 8.16
CA ALA A 27 -10.62 4.38 6.72
C ALA A 27 -9.60 3.44 6.04
N CYS A 28 -8.35 3.40 6.53
CA CYS A 28 -7.34 2.46 6.07
C CYS A 28 -7.78 1.02 6.31
N SER A 29 -8.31 0.70 7.48
CA SER A 29 -8.68 -0.67 7.88
C SER A 29 -9.90 -1.20 7.13
N HIS A 30 -10.74 -0.32 6.57
CA HIS A 30 -11.92 -0.69 5.79
C HIS A 30 -11.71 -0.56 4.28
N ARG A 31 -10.52 -0.15 3.84
CA ARG A 31 -10.24 -0.01 2.41
C ARG A 31 -10.21 -1.41 1.77
N PRO A 32 -10.89 -1.62 0.64
CA PRO A 32 -10.79 -2.88 -0.06
C PRO A 32 -9.35 -3.18 -0.46
N VAL A 33 -8.88 -4.40 -0.28
CA VAL A 33 -7.60 -4.83 -0.84
C VAL A 33 -7.79 -5.56 -2.17
N ALA A 34 -6.89 -5.31 -3.11
CA ALA A 34 -6.90 -5.99 -4.40
C ALA A 34 -6.03 -7.25 -4.31
N THR A 35 -6.63 -8.41 -4.57
CA THR A 35 -5.94 -9.70 -4.64
C THR A 35 -5.78 -10.18 -6.08
N PHE A 36 -4.78 -11.02 -6.28
CA PHE A 36 -4.63 -11.82 -7.49
C PHE A 36 -3.90 -13.13 -7.19
N ASP A 37 -4.20 -14.16 -7.98
CA ASP A 37 -3.61 -15.48 -7.81
C ASP A 37 -2.63 -15.79 -8.93
N VAL A 38 -1.50 -16.39 -8.58
CA VAL A 38 -0.53 -16.93 -9.54
C VAL A 38 -0.36 -18.42 -9.27
N MET A 39 -0.58 -19.23 -10.31
CA MET A 39 -0.27 -20.65 -10.26
C MET A 39 1.19 -20.86 -10.60
N CYS A 40 1.86 -21.63 -9.77
CA CYS A 40 3.28 -21.89 -9.86
C CYS A 40 3.45 -23.39 -10.03
N LYS A 41 4.04 -23.82 -11.14
CA LYS A 41 4.13 -25.26 -11.48
C LYS A 41 5.30 -25.95 -10.81
N SER A 42 6.30 -25.19 -10.39
CA SER A 42 7.49 -25.66 -9.70
C SER A 42 8.12 -24.52 -8.91
N GLU A 43 9.08 -24.84 -8.04
CA GLU A 43 9.84 -23.84 -7.28
C GLU A 43 10.57 -22.86 -8.19
N THR A 44 11.08 -23.35 -9.32
CA THR A 44 11.83 -22.56 -10.30
C THR A 44 10.97 -21.66 -11.19
N ASP A 45 9.65 -21.85 -11.17
CA ASP A 45 8.70 -21.10 -12.01
C ASP A 45 8.53 -19.65 -11.51
N LEU A 46 8.69 -19.44 -10.20
CA LEU A 46 8.63 -18.12 -9.58
C LEU A 46 10.02 -17.51 -9.42
N ARG A 47 10.35 -16.57 -10.31
CA ARG A 47 11.56 -15.74 -10.20
C ARG A 47 11.29 -14.48 -9.38
N ILE A 48 10.89 -14.69 -8.14
CA ILE A 48 10.65 -13.62 -7.16
C ILE A 48 11.54 -13.83 -5.94
N THR A 49 11.91 -12.72 -5.30
CA THR A 49 12.51 -12.74 -3.96
C THR A 49 11.46 -12.27 -2.97
N VAL A 50 11.24 -13.08 -1.94
CA VAL A 50 10.28 -12.78 -0.87
C VAL A 50 11.07 -12.63 0.43
N GLU A 51 10.83 -11.53 1.14
CA GLU A 51 11.43 -11.26 2.44
C GLU A 51 10.36 -11.18 3.52
N ARG A 52 10.71 -11.67 4.70
CA ARG A 52 9.88 -11.55 5.87
C ARG A 52 10.03 -10.16 6.46
N ARG A 53 8.93 -9.40 6.52
CA ARG A 53 8.87 -8.07 7.14
C ARG A 53 7.92 -8.07 8.32
N GLY A 54 8.24 -7.33 9.35
CA GLY A 54 7.37 -7.17 10.50
C GLY A 54 8.08 -6.36 11.59
N PRO A 55 7.32 -5.78 12.53
CA PRO A 55 7.91 -5.15 13.69
C PRO A 55 8.76 -6.17 14.46
N VAL A 56 9.95 -5.78 14.90
CA VAL A 56 10.79 -6.62 15.78
C VAL A 56 10.04 -7.04 17.05
N THR A 57 9.07 -6.22 17.47
CA THR A 57 8.25 -6.38 18.67
C THR A 57 6.98 -7.20 18.45
N SER A 58 6.69 -7.64 17.23
CA SER A 58 5.45 -8.34 16.89
C SER A 58 5.73 -9.74 16.35
N THR A 59 4.79 -10.65 16.58
CA THR A 59 4.76 -11.97 15.95
C THR A 59 4.14 -11.93 14.56
N ALA A 60 3.47 -10.83 14.19
CA ALA A 60 2.84 -10.70 12.88
C ALA A 60 3.89 -10.32 11.83
N TYR A 61 4.20 -11.27 10.95
CA TYR A 61 5.09 -11.05 9.83
C TYR A 61 4.34 -11.13 8.50
N ALA A 62 4.86 -10.41 7.52
CA ALA A 62 4.37 -10.36 6.16
C ALA A 62 5.46 -10.86 5.22
N TRP A 63 5.07 -11.71 4.28
CA TRP A 63 5.94 -12.18 3.21
C TRP A 63 5.82 -11.22 2.03
N MET A 64 6.82 -10.35 1.88
CA MET A 64 6.81 -9.24 0.92
C MET A 64 7.70 -9.53 -0.27
N VAL A 65 7.19 -9.30 -1.48
CA VAL A 65 7.98 -9.41 -2.72
C VAL A 65 8.93 -8.23 -2.81
N THR A 66 10.25 -8.46 -2.72
CA THR A 66 11.28 -7.41 -2.80
C THR A 66 11.95 -7.33 -4.16
N LYS A 67 11.94 -8.43 -4.92
CA LYS A 67 12.37 -8.49 -6.32
C LYS A 67 11.44 -9.40 -7.10
N SER A 68 11.22 -9.09 -8.37
CA SER A 68 10.44 -9.92 -9.28
C SER A 68 10.91 -9.69 -10.71
N ASP A 69 11.21 -10.78 -11.40
CA ASP A 69 11.39 -10.79 -12.86
C ASP A 69 10.09 -11.17 -13.59
N GLN A 70 9.01 -11.43 -12.83
CA GLN A 70 7.70 -11.80 -13.37
C GLN A 70 6.86 -10.53 -13.61
N PRO A 71 6.40 -10.27 -14.85
CA PRO A 71 5.58 -9.10 -15.18
C PRO A 71 4.29 -8.99 -14.35
N GLU A 72 3.72 -10.13 -13.99
CA GLU A 72 2.46 -10.26 -13.26
C GLU A 72 2.61 -10.14 -11.73
N VAL A 73 3.83 -10.24 -11.18
CA VAL A 73 4.07 -10.10 -9.73
C VAL A 73 4.84 -8.80 -9.45
N PRO A 74 4.17 -7.74 -8.99
CA PRO A 74 4.86 -6.48 -8.69
C PRO A 74 5.68 -6.59 -7.40
N VAL A 75 6.80 -5.86 -7.36
CA VAL A 75 7.52 -5.58 -6.11
C VAL A 75 6.63 -4.79 -5.15
N GLY A 76 6.74 -5.10 -3.86
CA GLY A 76 5.97 -4.51 -2.77
C GLY A 76 4.62 -5.15 -2.51
N CYS A 77 4.29 -6.24 -3.21
CA CYS A 77 3.09 -7.03 -2.90
C CYS A 77 3.36 -7.98 -1.73
N GLN A 78 2.31 -8.28 -0.98
CA GLN A 78 2.36 -9.30 0.06
C GLN A 78 1.86 -10.63 -0.51
N VAL A 79 2.54 -11.73 -0.22
CA VAL A 79 1.95 -13.06 -0.37
C VAL A 79 1.11 -13.34 0.88
N ALA A 80 -0.20 -13.51 0.70
CA ALA A 80 -1.14 -13.66 1.81
C ALA A 80 -1.51 -15.13 2.04
N LEU A 81 -1.69 -15.90 0.97
CA LEU A 81 -2.11 -17.30 1.03
C LEU A 81 -1.28 -18.18 0.10
N VAL A 82 -1.13 -19.45 0.50
CA VAL A 82 -0.62 -20.54 -0.33
C VAL A 82 -1.70 -21.61 -0.37
N ASN A 83 -2.19 -21.95 -1.56
CA ASN A 83 -3.30 -22.90 -1.77
C ASN A 83 -4.56 -22.53 -0.96
N GLY A 84 -4.84 -21.23 -0.81
CA GLY A 84 -5.97 -20.74 0.01
C GLY A 84 -5.72 -20.79 1.52
N VAL A 85 -4.59 -21.33 1.98
CA VAL A 85 -4.24 -21.41 3.41
C VAL A 85 -3.37 -20.23 3.81
N THR A 86 -3.60 -19.69 5.01
CA THR A 86 -2.76 -18.63 5.58
C THR A 86 -1.34 -19.15 5.77
N ILE A 87 -0.36 -18.35 5.37
CA ILE A 87 1.04 -18.68 5.55
C ILE A 87 1.37 -18.64 7.05
N PRO A 88 1.95 -19.70 7.63
CA PRO A 88 2.29 -19.70 9.05
C PRO A 88 3.38 -18.68 9.37
N ASP A 89 3.28 -18.06 10.55
CA ASP A 89 4.33 -17.20 11.12
C ASP A 89 5.50 -18.09 11.60
N SER A 90 6.33 -18.55 10.66
CA SER A 90 7.52 -19.37 10.93
C SER A 90 8.80 -18.61 10.54
N SER A 91 9.94 -19.03 11.10
CA SER A 91 11.28 -18.54 10.75
C SER A 91 11.96 -19.29 9.61
N SER A 92 11.28 -20.24 8.96
CA SER A 92 11.84 -20.94 7.81
C SER A 92 11.80 -20.09 6.53
N ALA A 93 12.63 -20.45 5.55
CA ALA A 93 12.61 -19.80 4.23
C ALA A 93 11.22 -19.96 3.58
N PHE A 94 10.78 -18.96 2.80
CA PHE A 94 9.41 -18.89 2.28
C PHE A 94 8.95 -20.18 1.58
N PHE A 95 9.75 -20.72 0.65
CA PHE A 95 9.44 -21.94 -0.09
C PHE A 95 9.65 -23.24 0.70
N ALA A 96 10.18 -23.16 1.92
CA ALA A 96 10.37 -24.28 2.84
C ALA A 96 9.25 -24.35 3.91
N LEU A 97 8.17 -23.58 3.75
CA LEU A 97 7.02 -23.61 4.66
C LEU A 97 6.12 -24.82 4.38
N ASP A 98 5.53 -25.38 5.43
CA ASP A 98 4.66 -26.58 5.33
C ASP A 98 3.42 -26.39 4.46
N CYS A 99 3.02 -25.15 4.18
CA CYS A 99 1.91 -24.85 3.28
C CYS A 99 2.21 -25.21 1.81
N PHE A 100 3.47 -25.47 1.45
CA PHE A 100 3.87 -25.98 0.14
C PHE A 100 3.82 -27.52 0.13
N LEU A 101 2.61 -28.09 -0.01
CA LEU A 101 2.37 -29.54 0.02
C LEU A 101 2.60 -30.25 -1.34
N GLY A 102 3.66 -29.87 -2.07
CA GLY A 102 3.93 -30.33 -3.43
C GLY A 102 3.44 -29.34 -4.49
N TRP A 103 3.70 -29.62 -5.77
CA TRP A 103 3.41 -28.73 -6.90
C TRP A 103 2.27 -29.28 -7.78
N PRO A 104 1.46 -28.42 -8.44
CA PRO A 104 1.52 -26.96 -8.48
C PRO A 104 0.96 -26.29 -7.21
N ASN A 105 1.41 -25.07 -6.93
CA ASN A 105 0.90 -24.23 -5.83
C ASN A 105 0.23 -22.97 -6.37
N TRP A 106 -0.84 -22.53 -5.70
CA TRP A 106 -1.50 -21.26 -5.97
C TRP A 106 -1.11 -20.24 -4.92
N LEU A 107 -0.49 -19.13 -5.33
CA LEU A 107 -0.12 -18.04 -4.44
C LEU A 107 -1.11 -16.88 -4.60
N THR A 108 -1.75 -16.48 -3.50
CA THR A 108 -2.59 -15.29 -3.47
C THR A 108 -1.77 -14.11 -3.00
N PHE A 109 -1.61 -13.14 -3.89
CA PHE A 109 -0.92 -11.88 -3.63
C PHE A 109 -1.93 -10.78 -3.30
N VAL A 110 -1.52 -9.85 -2.45
CA VAL A 110 -2.24 -8.61 -2.17
C VAL A 110 -1.41 -7.43 -2.66
N LEU A 111 -2.04 -6.61 -3.50
CA LEU A 111 -1.45 -5.39 -4.02
C LEU A 111 -1.47 -4.29 -2.94
N PRO A 112 -0.37 -3.54 -2.77
CA PRO A 112 -0.41 -2.33 -1.96
C PRO A 112 -1.28 -1.25 -2.65
N PRO A 113 -1.71 -0.22 -1.90
CA PRO A 113 -2.49 0.87 -2.46
C PRO A 113 -1.78 1.54 -3.64
N TYR A 114 -2.60 1.93 -4.63
CA TYR A 114 -2.20 2.81 -5.72
C TYR A 114 -2.96 4.13 -5.63
N LYS A 115 -2.22 5.24 -5.67
CA LYS A 115 -2.76 6.60 -5.86
C LYS A 115 -1.73 7.44 -6.61
N LYS A 116 -2.19 8.25 -7.56
CA LYS A 116 -1.34 9.15 -8.34
C LYS A 116 -2.00 10.51 -8.52
N GLY A 117 -1.24 11.59 -8.35
CA GLY A 117 -1.82 12.93 -8.45
C GLY A 117 -0.77 14.03 -8.48
N ALA A 118 -1.21 15.22 -8.91
CA ALA A 118 -0.37 16.41 -8.90
C ALA A 118 -0.29 16.98 -7.48
N VAL A 119 0.91 17.35 -7.04
CA VAL A 119 1.18 17.93 -5.72
C VAL A 119 2.24 19.02 -5.83
N LEU A 120 2.27 19.92 -4.85
CA LEU A 120 3.42 20.77 -4.62
C LEU A 120 4.32 20.10 -3.58
N LYS A 121 5.55 19.72 -3.95
CA LYS A 121 6.53 19.09 -3.06
C LYS A 121 7.59 20.09 -2.62
N LYS A 122 7.93 20.06 -1.33
CA LYS A 122 9.10 20.70 -0.74
C LYS A 122 9.93 19.65 0.00
N SER A 123 11.23 19.60 -0.24
CA SER A 123 12.16 18.83 0.60
C SER A 123 12.67 19.73 1.72
N LYS A 124 12.89 19.17 2.91
CA LYS A 124 13.55 19.92 4.00
C LYS A 124 15.07 20.01 3.79
N VAL A 125 15.66 19.00 3.16
CA VAL A 125 17.08 18.95 2.80
C VAL A 125 17.24 19.48 1.38
N GLY A 126 17.61 20.75 1.25
CA GLY A 126 17.75 21.44 -0.03
C GLY A 126 16.68 22.53 -0.22
N TRP A 127 17.14 23.70 -0.68
CA TRP A 127 16.42 24.92 -1.09
C TRP A 127 14.90 24.94 -0.82
N GLU A 128 14.45 25.93 -0.05
CA GLU A 128 13.09 26.09 0.50
C GLU A 128 11.93 26.23 -0.52
N LYS A 129 12.15 25.93 -1.80
CA LYS A 129 11.21 26.14 -2.89
C LYS A 129 10.24 24.97 -3.03
N TRP A 130 8.96 25.31 -3.18
CA TRP A 130 7.92 24.39 -3.61
C TRP A 130 8.04 24.09 -5.09
N ASN A 131 7.93 22.82 -5.47
CA ASN A 131 8.01 22.40 -6.87
C ASN A 131 6.76 21.59 -7.25
N ASP A 132 6.22 21.86 -8.43
CA ASP A 132 5.16 21.06 -9.02
C ASP A 132 5.66 19.67 -9.37
N ARG A 133 5.01 18.65 -8.82
CA ARG A 133 5.37 17.24 -9.01
C ARG A 133 4.14 16.41 -9.28
N ILE A 134 4.32 15.31 -9.99
CA ILE A 134 3.38 14.20 -9.96
C ILE A 134 3.89 13.22 -8.92
N LEU A 135 3.08 12.91 -7.92
CA LEU A 135 3.37 11.93 -6.87
C LEU A 135 2.62 10.63 -7.18
N GLU A 136 3.26 9.49 -6.94
CA GLU A 136 2.66 8.16 -7.07
C GLU A 136 3.09 7.30 -5.88
N VAL A 137 2.12 6.72 -5.18
CA VAL A 137 2.37 5.62 -4.24
C VAL A 137 2.00 4.32 -4.94
N ARG A 138 2.96 3.40 -5.07
CA ARG A 138 2.77 2.09 -5.72
C ARG A 138 3.90 1.13 -5.37
N GLY A 139 3.54 -0.11 -5.02
CA GLY A 139 4.52 -1.19 -4.86
C GLY A 139 5.50 -0.94 -3.71
N GLY A 140 5.00 -0.53 -2.53
CA GLY A 140 5.85 -0.23 -1.37
C GLY A 140 6.73 1.02 -1.52
N ARG A 141 6.53 1.81 -2.59
CA ARG A 141 7.37 2.98 -2.90
C ARG A 141 6.54 4.23 -3.15
N LEU A 142 7.06 5.35 -2.71
CA LEU A 142 6.64 6.67 -3.14
C LEU A 142 7.56 7.17 -4.24
N ARG A 143 7.02 7.58 -5.38
CA ARG A 143 7.78 8.06 -6.54
C ARG A 143 7.28 9.43 -6.95
N TYR A 144 8.16 10.23 -7.52
CA TYR A 144 7.76 11.52 -8.07
C TYR A 144 8.49 11.90 -9.35
N TRP A 145 7.77 12.63 -10.20
CA TRP A 145 8.22 13.16 -11.48
C TRP A 145 8.06 14.68 -11.50
N ASP A 146 8.79 15.34 -12.39
CA ASP A 146 8.50 16.73 -12.70
C ASP A 146 7.11 16.84 -13.35
N ALA A 147 6.28 17.78 -12.90
CA ALA A 147 4.98 17.99 -13.54
C ALA A 147 5.13 18.51 -14.98
N SER A 148 6.20 19.26 -15.26
CA SER A 148 6.51 19.75 -16.62
C SER A 148 7.17 18.69 -17.52
N GLU A 149 7.75 17.64 -16.93
CA GLU A 149 8.43 16.55 -17.64
C GLU A 149 7.95 15.19 -17.09
N PRO A 150 6.71 14.75 -17.40
CA PRO A 150 6.10 13.56 -16.77
C PRO A 150 6.87 12.25 -17.02
N GLY A 151 7.73 12.20 -18.04
CA GLY A 151 8.60 11.05 -18.32
C GLY A 151 9.84 10.98 -17.44
N ARG A 152 10.23 12.05 -16.74
CA ARG A 152 11.48 12.13 -15.98
C ARG A 152 11.22 11.94 -14.49
N ARG A 153 11.48 10.71 -14.00
CA ARG A 153 11.45 10.41 -12.56
C ARG A 153 12.55 11.19 -11.86
N LYS A 154 12.20 11.97 -10.84
CA LYS A 154 13.14 12.79 -10.06
C LYS A 154 13.66 12.06 -8.83
N GLY A 155 12.85 11.20 -8.22
CA GLY A 155 13.26 10.45 -7.03
C GLY A 155 12.23 9.42 -6.61
N HIS A 156 12.61 8.66 -5.58
CA HIS A 156 11.76 7.66 -4.94
C HIS A 156 12.15 7.48 -3.48
N PHE A 157 11.21 6.97 -2.69
CA PHE A 157 11.38 6.60 -1.29
C PHE A 157 10.77 5.23 -1.06
N GLU A 158 11.45 4.41 -0.26
CA GLU A 158 10.88 3.18 0.26
C GLU A 158 9.92 3.53 1.41
N MET A 159 8.75 2.89 1.44
CA MET A 159 7.71 3.17 2.43
C MET A 159 7.97 2.48 3.77
N HIS A 160 8.87 1.49 3.79
CA HIS A 160 9.24 0.73 4.97
C HIS A 160 9.71 1.66 6.10
N ASN A 161 9.02 1.61 7.24
CA ASN A 161 9.25 2.48 8.41
C ASN A 161 9.12 3.99 8.16
N ALA A 162 8.53 4.41 7.03
CA ALA A 162 8.20 5.81 6.82
C ALA A 162 7.14 6.28 7.83
N LYS A 163 7.10 7.58 8.10
CA LYS A 163 6.09 8.19 8.98
C LYS A 163 5.37 9.31 8.27
N MET A 164 4.08 9.42 8.53
CA MET A 164 3.25 10.52 8.04
C MET A 164 2.73 11.33 9.24
N SER A 165 2.74 12.64 9.11
CA SER A 165 2.04 13.54 10.04
C SER A 165 1.25 14.60 9.28
N TRP A 166 0.26 15.17 9.94
CA TRP A 166 -0.44 16.33 9.41
C TRP A 166 0.50 17.52 9.43
N ALA A 167 0.40 18.37 8.43
CA ALA A 167 1.20 19.59 8.34
C ALA A 167 0.36 20.73 7.78
N ASN A 168 0.80 21.94 8.07
CA ASN A 168 0.31 23.15 7.41
C ASN A 168 1.46 24.14 7.29
N THR A 169 1.28 25.12 6.42
CA THR A 169 2.10 26.32 6.38
C THR A 169 1.18 27.52 6.28
N LYS A 170 1.71 28.73 6.54
CA LYS A 170 0.95 29.98 6.52
C LYS A 170 0.09 30.14 5.26
N ASP A 171 0.63 29.75 4.10
CA ASP A 171 -0.03 29.94 2.80
C ASP A 171 -0.57 28.63 2.20
N ARG A 172 -0.38 27.48 2.87
CA ARG A 172 -0.78 26.16 2.38
C ARG A 172 -1.38 25.33 3.52
N PRO A 173 -2.70 25.38 3.73
CA PRO A 173 -3.35 24.72 4.86
C PRO A 173 -3.42 23.19 4.71
N TYR A 174 -3.43 22.68 3.48
CA TYR A 174 -3.63 21.26 3.19
C TYR A 174 -2.31 20.54 2.92
N CYS A 175 -1.46 20.38 3.94
CA CYS A 175 -0.18 19.70 3.79
C CYS A 175 -0.12 18.35 4.54
N LEU A 176 0.74 17.46 4.04
CA LEU A 176 1.21 16.26 4.74
C LEU A 176 2.73 16.30 4.80
N ALA A 177 3.31 15.92 5.95
CA ALA A 177 4.74 15.70 6.08
C ALA A 177 5.04 14.21 6.09
N LEU A 178 6.06 13.81 5.32
CA LEU A 178 6.49 12.43 5.15
C LEU A 178 7.96 12.32 5.51
N SER A 179 8.24 11.58 6.59
CA SER A 179 9.59 11.30 7.06
C SER A 179 10.01 9.91 6.59
N PHE A 180 11.15 9.88 5.93
CA PHE A 180 11.90 8.68 5.57
C PHE A 180 13.18 8.62 6.42
N ALA A 181 14.03 7.60 6.20
CA ALA A 181 15.23 7.37 7.01
C ALA A 181 16.20 8.57 7.02
N ASP A 182 16.36 9.24 5.87
CA ASP A 182 17.33 10.31 5.64
C ASP A 182 16.71 11.62 5.12
N GLU A 183 15.42 11.62 4.75
CA GLU A 183 14.74 12.77 4.17
C GLU A 183 13.38 13.04 4.82
N LEU A 184 13.05 14.33 5.00
CA LEU A 184 11.70 14.80 5.27
C LEU A 184 11.20 15.60 4.06
N ILE A 185 10.04 15.23 3.56
CA ILE A 185 9.35 15.99 2.51
C ILE A 185 8.00 16.49 3.03
N VAL A 186 7.56 17.62 2.49
CA VAL A 186 6.22 18.16 2.72
C VAL A 186 5.53 18.26 1.37
N VAL A 187 4.30 17.76 1.31
CA VAL A 187 3.44 17.87 0.12
C VAL A 187 2.25 18.73 0.45
N SER A 188 1.91 19.66 -0.45
CA SER A 188 0.70 20.48 -0.39
C SER A 188 -0.28 20.00 -1.44
N LEU A 189 -1.54 19.93 -1.03
CA LEU A 189 -2.66 19.39 -1.79
C LEU A 189 -3.72 20.49 -2.03
N SER A 190 -4.64 20.24 -2.95
CA SER A 190 -5.60 21.23 -3.43
C SER A 190 -6.80 21.42 -2.48
N SER A 191 -7.10 20.42 -1.65
CA SER A 191 -8.24 20.45 -0.73
C SER A 191 -8.04 19.55 0.48
N GLU A 192 -8.88 19.75 1.51
CA GLU A 192 -8.92 18.88 2.68
C GLU A 192 -9.32 17.44 2.34
N LEU A 193 -10.25 17.27 1.40
CA LEU A 193 -10.66 15.95 0.93
C LEU A 193 -9.47 15.22 0.28
N GLU A 194 -8.76 15.89 -0.62
CA GLU A 194 -7.56 15.33 -1.25
C GLU A 194 -6.49 15.01 -0.20
N ARG A 195 -6.31 15.87 0.81
CA ARG A 195 -5.42 15.60 1.95
C ARG A 195 -5.77 14.34 2.70
N PHE A 196 -7.05 14.16 3.03
CA PHE A 196 -7.52 12.96 3.69
C PHE A 196 -7.32 11.70 2.82
N GLU A 197 -7.67 11.75 1.54
CA GLU A 197 -7.50 10.61 0.63
C GLU A 197 -6.02 10.19 0.47
N TRP A 198 -5.12 11.15 0.36
CA TRP A 198 -3.68 10.87 0.34
C TRP A 198 -3.19 10.32 1.67
N ALA A 199 -3.65 10.87 2.79
CA ALA A 199 -3.28 10.37 4.12
C ALA A 199 -3.67 8.88 4.28
N VAL A 200 -4.88 8.50 3.88
CA VAL A 200 -5.31 7.09 3.88
C VAL A 200 -4.46 6.23 2.95
N ALA A 201 -4.19 6.68 1.73
CA ALA A 201 -3.37 5.89 0.80
C ALA A 201 -1.92 5.70 1.29
N LEU A 202 -1.34 6.73 1.87
CA LEU A 202 0.03 6.72 2.40
C LEU A 202 0.12 5.87 3.67
N THR A 203 -0.79 6.06 4.63
CA THR A 203 -0.84 5.26 5.86
C THR A 203 -1.02 3.78 5.55
N ALA A 204 -1.95 3.43 4.66
CA ALA A 204 -2.14 2.04 4.24
C ALA A 204 -0.89 1.45 3.56
N ALA A 205 -0.22 2.23 2.70
CA ALA A 205 1.01 1.78 2.06
C ALA A 205 2.17 1.60 3.05
N ILE A 206 2.34 2.51 4.02
CA ILE A 206 3.35 2.40 5.10
C ILE A 206 3.08 1.16 5.94
N GLN A 207 1.83 0.97 6.37
CA GLN A 207 1.42 -0.16 7.20
C GLN A 207 1.68 -1.48 6.47
N MET A 208 1.23 -1.61 5.23
CA MET A 208 1.43 -2.84 4.45
C MET A 208 2.91 -3.13 4.20
N ASP A 209 3.72 -2.11 3.92
CA ASP A 209 5.15 -2.29 3.64
C ASP A 209 5.99 -2.57 4.90
N THR A 210 5.48 -2.21 6.09
CA THR A 210 6.15 -2.37 7.39
C THR A 210 5.71 -3.61 8.15
N SER A 211 4.42 -3.85 8.24
CA SER A 211 3.80 -4.90 9.06
C SER A 211 2.81 -5.80 8.30
N GLY A 212 2.59 -5.54 7.01
CA GLY A 212 1.63 -6.26 6.19
C GLY A 212 0.17 -5.88 6.45
N LEU A 213 -0.73 -6.80 6.09
CA LEU A 213 -2.18 -6.63 6.18
C LEU A 213 -2.66 -6.44 7.62
N ALA A 214 -3.54 -5.44 7.81
CA ALA A 214 -4.38 -5.33 8.99
C ALA A 214 -5.32 -6.55 9.15
N PRO A 215 -5.80 -6.87 10.37
CA PRO A 215 -6.71 -7.99 10.60
C PRO A 215 -7.95 -7.99 9.68
N SER A 216 -8.59 -6.84 9.50
CA SER A 216 -9.74 -6.69 8.61
C SER A 216 -9.44 -7.04 7.15
N HIS A 217 -8.25 -6.70 6.66
CA HIS A 217 -7.81 -7.06 5.31
C HIS A 217 -7.50 -8.56 5.21
N GLN A 218 -6.93 -9.18 6.26
CA GLN A 218 -6.70 -10.62 6.28
C GLN A 218 -8.03 -11.38 6.17
N ASP A 219 -9.06 -10.94 6.90
CA ASP A 219 -10.40 -11.52 6.82
C ASP A 219 -11.02 -11.34 5.42
N GLN A 220 -10.89 -10.15 4.82
CA GLN A 220 -11.36 -9.92 3.45
C GLN A 220 -10.72 -10.87 2.43
N VAL A 221 -9.41 -11.08 2.54
CA VAL A 221 -8.65 -11.97 1.65
C VAL A 221 -9.10 -13.42 1.81
N ARG A 222 -9.28 -13.90 3.05
CA ARG A 222 -9.77 -15.25 3.35
C ARG A 222 -11.15 -15.52 2.77
N VAL A 223 -12.12 -14.62 3.02
CA VAL A 223 -13.49 -14.75 2.48
C VAL A 223 -13.49 -14.77 0.95
N SER A 224 -12.62 -13.97 0.32
CA SER A 224 -12.49 -13.92 -1.13
C SER A 224 -11.90 -15.23 -1.69
N ALA A 225 -10.90 -15.81 -1.01
CA ALA A 225 -10.28 -17.07 -1.40
C ALA A 225 -11.25 -18.26 -1.26
N ASP A 226 -12.03 -18.33 -0.18
CA ASP A 226 -13.06 -19.35 0.01
C ASP A 226 -14.08 -19.31 -1.14
N SER A 227 -14.49 -18.10 -1.52
CA SER A 227 -15.41 -17.87 -2.64
C SER A 227 -14.80 -18.21 -4.02
N ALA A 228 -13.48 -18.07 -4.18
CA ALA A 228 -12.76 -18.39 -5.41
C ALA A 228 -12.47 -19.90 -5.54
N SER A 229 -12.20 -20.59 -4.42
CA SER A 229 -12.03 -22.05 -4.37
C SER A 229 -13.28 -22.79 -4.88
N GLN A 230 -14.47 -22.23 -4.60
CA GLN A 230 -15.75 -22.70 -5.14
C GLN A 230 -15.91 -22.46 -6.65
N ARG A 231 -15.14 -21.52 -7.24
CA ARG A 231 -15.17 -21.22 -8.69
C ARG A 231 -14.10 -21.97 -9.48
N THR A 232 -12.99 -22.37 -8.86
CA THR A 232 -11.91 -23.13 -9.51
C THR A 232 -12.29 -24.57 -9.88
N THR A 233 -13.43 -25.09 -9.40
CA THR A 233 -14.10 -26.26 -9.97
C THR A 233 -14.61 -26.03 -11.41
N HIS A 234 -14.63 -24.78 -11.89
CA HIS A 234 -15.11 -24.38 -13.22
C HIS A 234 -14.13 -23.50 -14.01
N GLY A 235 -12.82 -23.70 -13.85
CA GLY A 235 -11.80 -23.27 -14.82
C GLY A 235 -11.85 -21.79 -15.25
N GLY A 236 -11.30 -20.89 -14.44
CA GLY A 236 -11.20 -19.47 -14.78
C GLY A 236 -9.82 -18.90 -14.50
N ALA A 237 -8.93 -18.94 -15.50
CA ALA A 237 -7.70 -18.14 -15.50
C ALA A 237 -8.05 -16.68 -15.83
N ALA A 238 -8.16 -15.82 -14.82
CA ALA A 238 -8.41 -14.40 -15.04
C ALA A 238 -7.09 -13.66 -15.31
N LEU A 239 -6.84 -13.35 -16.59
CA LEU A 239 -5.75 -12.51 -17.07
C LEU A 239 -5.89 -11.07 -16.54
N LEU A 240 -4.85 -10.58 -15.86
CA LEU A 240 -4.76 -9.23 -15.29
C LEU A 240 -4.17 -8.23 -16.30
N GLY A 241 -5.01 -7.47 -16.99
CA GLY A 241 -4.57 -6.31 -17.78
C GLY A 241 -4.66 -4.99 -17.02
N ASP A 242 -5.80 -4.76 -16.37
CA ASP A 242 -6.18 -3.39 -15.98
C ASP A 242 -6.20 -3.12 -14.47
N ARG A 243 -6.33 -4.16 -13.63
CA ARG A 243 -6.38 -4.00 -12.16
C ARG A 243 -5.08 -3.44 -11.56
N PHE A 244 -3.96 -3.56 -12.27
CA PHE A 244 -2.66 -3.05 -11.82
C PHE A 244 -2.53 -1.53 -11.90
N LYS A 245 -3.37 -0.87 -12.70
CA LYS A 245 -3.31 0.58 -12.98
C LYS A 245 -4.49 1.35 -12.38
N SER A 246 -5.54 0.65 -11.95
CA SER A 246 -6.70 1.27 -11.33
C SER A 246 -6.39 1.68 -9.90
N GLU A 247 -6.76 2.91 -9.53
CA GLU A 247 -6.84 3.28 -8.12
C GLU A 247 -7.80 2.33 -7.41
N ILE A 248 -7.40 1.85 -6.24
CA ILE A 248 -8.30 1.06 -5.40
C ILE A 248 -9.33 2.04 -4.84
N PRO A 249 -10.62 1.96 -5.25
CA PRO A 249 -11.62 2.95 -4.89
C PRO A 249 -11.88 2.97 -3.37
N PHE A 250 -12.31 4.15 -2.90
CA PHE A 250 -12.81 4.38 -1.53
C PHE A 250 -14.24 3.87 -1.36
#